data_AF-A0A2E1NQM0-F1
#
_entry.id   AF-A0A2E1NQM0-F1
#
_cell.length_a   1.000
_cell.length_b   1.000
_cell.length_c   1.000
_cell.angle_alpha   90.00
_cell.angle_beta   90.00
_cell.angle_gamma   90.00
#
_symmetry.space_group_name_H-M   'P 1'
#
loop_
_entity.id
_entity.type
_entity.pdbx_description
1 polymer ?
#
loop_
_entity_poly.entity_id
_entity_poly.type
_entity_poly.pdbx_seq_one_letter_code
_entity_poly.pdbx_strand_id
1 'polypeptide(L)'
;MSDREVKPEIKDDPLYLMLRHEDVDSFNTNRDAMDCSSLSGGDYRGRDLRKLNARGLDFSNAYFRNCDLSGIDFRETDLRGASLLDAKVSGVFFPDELSADEIRLSLDHGTRLRYQ
;
A
#
# COMPACT_ATOMS: atom_id res chain seq x y z
N MET A 1 14.85 21.31 -4.31
CA MET A 1 13.49 21.30 -3.73
C MET A 1 13.57 20.38 -2.54
N SER A 2 13.09 20.80 -1.37
CA SER A 2 13.21 20.01 -0.13
C SER A 2 12.49 18.69 -0.34
N ASP A 3 13.25 17.60 -0.46
CA ASP A 3 12.75 16.25 -0.17
C ASP A 3 12.33 16.27 1.30
N ARG A 4 11.08 16.65 1.56
CA ARG A 4 10.46 16.38 2.84
C ARG A 4 10.42 14.87 2.92
N GLU A 5 11.28 14.32 3.76
CA GLU A 5 11.20 12.93 4.18
C GLU A 5 9.78 12.70 4.70
N VAL A 6 8.89 12.15 3.86
CA VAL A 6 7.50 11.85 4.23
C VAL A 6 7.59 10.69 5.21
N LYS A 7 7.61 11.03 6.51
CA LYS A 7 7.64 10.03 7.56
C LYS A 7 6.33 9.25 7.55
N PRO A 8 6.35 7.94 7.83
CA PRO A 8 5.13 7.16 7.97
C PRO A 8 4.25 7.78 9.08
N GLU A 9 2.98 8.04 8.76
CA GLU A 9 2.04 8.66 9.70
C GLU A 9 0.92 7.69 10.07
N ILE A 10 0.60 7.66 11.36
CA ILE A 10 -0.65 7.07 11.87
C ILE A 10 -1.70 8.18 11.84
N LYS A 11 -2.79 7.95 11.11
CA LYS A 11 -3.87 8.91 10.93
C LYS A 11 -5.12 8.47 11.69
N ASP A 12 -5.99 9.41 12.00
CA ASP A 12 -7.25 9.17 12.71
C ASP A 12 -8.43 8.89 11.77
N ASP A 13 -8.17 8.78 10.47
CA ASP A 13 -9.19 8.51 9.45
C ASP A 13 -9.81 7.10 9.64
N PRO A 14 -11.15 6.96 9.59
CA PRO A 14 -11.82 5.69 9.85
C PRO A 14 -11.39 4.56 8.92
N LEU A 15 -11.29 4.81 7.60
CA LEU A 15 -10.91 3.77 6.63
C LEU A 15 -9.44 3.38 6.80
N TYR A 16 -8.56 4.37 7.05
CA TYR A 16 -7.16 4.10 7.39
C TYR A 16 -7.05 3.21 8.64
N LEU A 17 -7.81 3.53 9.69
CA LEU A 17 -7.79 2.78 10.95
C LEU A 17 -8.30 1.35 10.78
N MET A 18 -9.31 1.11 9.93
CA MET A 18 -9.77 -0.24 9.60
C MET A 18 -8.61 -1.09 9.07
N LEU A 19 -7.83 -0.58 8.11
CA LEU A 19 -6.65 -1.29 7.60
C LEU A 19 -5.55 -1.44 8.67
N ARG A 20 -5.36 -0.43 9.53
CA ARG A 20 -4.37 -0.50 10.62
C ARG A 20 -4.75 -1.51 11.72
N HIS A 21 -6.03 -1.83 11.83
CA HIS A 21 -6.59 -2.85 12.70
C HIS A 21 -6.87 -4.18 11.98
N GLU A 22 -6.45 -4.32 10.72
CA GLU A 22 -6.63 -5.53 9.91
C GLU A 22 -8.10 -5.89 9.65
N ASP A 23 -9.01 -4.92 9.80
CA ASP A 23 -10.43 -5.07 9.47
C ASP A 23 -10.68 -4.77 7.98
N VAL A 24 -10.12 -5.65 7.15
CA VAL A 24 -10.20 -5.55 5.68
C VAL A 24 -11.63 -5.72 5.18
N ASP A 25 -12.44 -6.53 5.87
CA ASP A 25 -13.84 -6.79 5.48
C ASP A 25 -14.71 -5.53 5.65
N SER A 26 -14.58 -4.83 6.78
CA SER A 26 -15.25 -3.54 6.97
C SER A 26 -14.73 -2.48 6.01
N PHE A 27 -13.41 -2.41 5.78
CA PHE A 27 -12.84 -1.49 4.79
C PHE A 27 -13.47 -1.70 3.41
N ASN A 28 -13.47 -2.95 2.92
CA ASN A 28 -14.00 -3.30 1.61
C ASN A 28 -15.48 -2.96 1.46
N THR A 29 -16.26 -3.06 2.55
CA THR A 29 -17.69 -2.72 2.56
C THR A 29 -17.93 -1.21 2.48
N ASN A 30 -17.03 -0.39 3.06
CA ASN A 30 -17.23 1.05 3.21
C ASN A 30 -16.45 1.91 2.21
N ARG A 31 -15.42 1.38 1.53
CA ARG A 31 -14.51 2.15 0.67
C ARG A 31 -15.20 2.95 -0.45
N ASP A 32 -16.33 2.45 -0.97
CA ASP A 32 -17.04 3.12 -2.07
C ASP A 32 -18.03 4.19 -1.56
N ALA A 33 -18.31 4.24 -0.25
CA ALA A 33 -19.22 5.19 0.39
C ALA A 33 -18.50 6.28 1.21
N MET A 34 -17.20 6.11 1.46
CA MET A 34 -16.39 6.98 2.31
C MET A 34 -15.18 7.54 1.55
N ASP A 35 -14.58 8.61 2.09
CA ASP A 35 -13.40 9.21 1.49
C ASP A 35 -12.15 8.35 1.72
N CYS A 36 -11.45 7.99 0.62
CA CYS A 36 -10.22 7.21 0.65
C CYS A 36 -8.95 8.08 0.58
N SER A 37 -9.07 9.41 0.62
CA SER A 37 -7.93 10.34 0.45
C SER A 37 -6.84 10.19 1.52
N SER A 38 -7.20 9.67 2.70
CA SER A 38 -6.30 9.49 3.84
C SER A 38 -5.34 8.29 3.73
N LEU A 39 -5.43 7.47 2.69
CA LEU A 39 -4.64 6.23 2.59
C LEU A 39 -3.18 6.43 2.15
N SER A 40 -2.90 7.47 1.36
CA SER A 40 -1.55 7.79 0.88
C SER A 40 -0.61 8.17 2.04
N GLY A 41 0.67 7.78 1.97
CA GLY A 41 1.64 8.02 3.03
C GLY A 41 1.36 7.26 4.34
N GLY A 42 0.38 6.34 4.34
CA GLY A 42 0.00 5.57 5.52
C GLY A 42 1.09 4.62 5.99
N ASP A 43 1.19 4.46 7.30
CA ASP A 43 1.97 3.39 7.90
C ASP A 43 1.10 2.12 8.01
N TYR A 44 1.42 1.09 7.23
CA TYR A 44 0.73 -0.20 7.28
C TYR A 44 1.65 -1.31 7.77
N ARG A 45 2.82 -0.97 8.32
CA ARG A 45 3.88 -1.96 8.60
C ARG A 45 3.38 -3.10 9.49
N GLY A 46 3.69 -4.33 9.07
CA GLY A 46 3.36 -5.56 9.79
C GLY A 46 1.86 -5.81 9.91
N ARG A 47 1.05 -5.33 8.95
CA ARG A 47 -0.38 -5.64 8.86
C ARG A 47 -0.65 -6.79 7.90
N ASP A 48 -1.61 -7.64 8.24
CA ASP A 48 -2.24 -8.55 7.29
C ASP A 48 -3.33 -7.83 6.51
N LEU A 49 -3.10 -7.58 5.22
CA LEU A 49 -4.03 -6.89 4.33
C LEU A 49 -4.58 -7.80 3.23
N ARG A 50 -4.44 -9.12 3.39
CA ARG A 50 -4.97 -10.08 2.40
C ARG A 50 -6.46 -9.83 2.17
N LYS A 51 -6.92 -10.04 0.94
CA LYS A 51 -8.30 -9.79 0.46
C LYS A 51 -8.70 -8.31 0.34
N LEU A 52 -7.77 -7.37 0.53
CA LEU A 52 -8.05 -5.96 0.29
C LEU A 52 -8.49 -5.72 -1.15
N ASN A 53 -9.63 -5.04 -1.33
CA ASN A 53 -10.03 -4.47 -2.60
C ASN A 53 -9.27 -3.16 -2.82
N ALA A 54 -8.09 -3.25 -3.43
CA ALA A 54 -7.21 -2.11 -3.67
C ALA A 54 -7.54 -1.31 -4.93
N ARG A 55 -8.52 -1.75 -5.73
CA ARG A 55 -8.83 -1.20 -7.05
C ARG A 55 -9.15 0.30 -7.01
N GLY A 56 -8.38 1.13 -7.69
CA GLY A 56 -8.57 2.58 -7.74
C GLY A 56 -8.15 3.34 -6.48
N LEU A 57 -7.50 2.69 -5.51
CA LEU A 57 -7.01 3.36 -4.30
C LEU A 57 -5.69 4.09 -4.53
N ASP A 58 -5.44 5.12 -3.74
CA ASP A 58 -4.16 5.81 -3.65
C ASP A 58 -3.40 5.35 -2.39
N PHE A 59 -2.38 4.52 -2.60
CA PHE A 59 -1.38 4.14 -1.60
C PHE A 59 0.00 4.74 -1.92
N SER A 60 0.05 5.84 -2.66
CA SER A 60 1.30 6.52 -2.93
C SER A 60 2.00 6.87 -1.63
N ASN A 61 3.32 6.70 -1.60
CA ASN A 61 4.17 6.92 -0.43
C ASN A 61 3.86 6.06 0.82
N ALA A 62 3.00 5.05 0.72
CA ALA A 62 2.67 4.18 1.85
C ALA A 62 3.82 3.22 2.23
N TYR A 63 3.80 2.75 3.47
CA TYR A 63 4.82 1.85 4.02
C TYR A 63 4.22 0.49 4.34
N PHE A 64 4.58 -0.54 3.56
CA PHE A 64 4.08 -1.91 3.69
C PHE A 64 5.12 -2.88 4.26
N ARG A 65 6.11 -2.38 5.03
CA ARG A 65 7.18 -3.25 5.54
C ARG A 65 6.59 -4.41 6.35
N ASN A 66 7.00 -5.65 6.06
CA ASN A 66 6.51 -6.87 6.72
C ASN A 66 4.98 -7.12 6.59
N CYS A 67 4.29 -6.46 5.65
CA CYS A 67 2.87 -6.74 5.41
C CYS A 67 2.65 -8.11 4.75
N ASP A 68 1.50 -8.71 4.99
CA ASP A 68 0.99 -9.77 4.12
C ASP A 68 0.06 -9.15 3.06
N LEU A 69 0.57 -9.03 1.83
CA LEU A 69 -0.15 -8.50 0.68
C LEU A 69 -0.59 -9.61 -0.28
N SER A 70 -0.44 -10.88 0.11
CA SER A 70 -0.58 -12.01 -0.80
C SER A 70 -1.94 -12.04 -1.50
N GLY A 71 -1.93 -12.20 -2.82
CA GLY A 71 -3.12 -12.32 -3.66
C GLY A 71 -3.88 -11.01 -3.93
N ILE A 72 -3.39 -9.85 -3.47
CA ILE A 72 -4.04 -8.56 -3.76
C ILE A 72 -3.82 -8.17 -5.22
N ASP A 73 -4.85 -7.58 -5.84
CA ASP A 73 -4.77 -6.96 -7.16
C ASP A 73 -4.54 -5.45 -7.02
N PHE A 74 -3.33 -5.00 -7.36
CA PHE A 74 -2.92 -3.60 -7.36
C PHE A 74 -2.87 -2.98 -8.76
N ARG A 75 -3.34 -3.66 -9.82
CA ARG A 75 -3.19 -3.16 -11.21
C ARG A 75 -3.80 -1.79 -11.44
N GLU A 76 -4.86 -1.44 -10.71
CA GLU A 76 -5.51 -0.13 -10.76
C GLU A 76 -5.21 0.73 -9.51
N THR A 77 -4.12 0.46 -8.80
CA THR A 77 -3.76 1.15 -7.55
C THR A 77 -2.53 2.02 -7.73
N ASP A 78 -2.57 3.24 -7.21
CA ASP A 78 -1.37 4.06 -7.17
C ASP A 78 -0.46 3.62 -6.00
N LEU A 79 0.71 3.09 -6.35
CA LEU A 79 1.77 2.69 -5.42
C LEU A 79 3.01 3.57 -5.54
N ARG A 80 2.94 4.73 -6.22
CA ARG A 80 4.11 5.59 -6.45
C ARG A 80 4.77 5.97 -5.14
N GLY A 81 6.04 5.64 -5.02
CA GLY A 81 6.83 5.89 -3.82
C GLY A 81 6.51 4.97 -2.63
N ALA A 82 5.57 4.02 -2.73
CA ALA A 82 5.38 3.07 -1.65
C ALA A 82 6.65 2.21 -1.45
N SER A 83 6.83 1.68 -0.24
CA SER A 83 7.92 0.76 0.10
C SER A 83 7.36 -0.60 0.50
N LEU A 84 7.86 -1.65 -0.14
CA LEU A 84 7.42 -3.04 0.05
C LEU A 84 8.40 -3.87 0.89
N LEU A 85 9.37 -3.26 1.58
CA LEU A 85 10.46 -4.00 2.24
C LEU A 85 9.95 -5.20 3.06
N ASP A 86 10.45 -6.40 2.80
CA ASP A 86 10.07 -7.64 3.50
C ASP A 86 8.56 -7.99 3.43
N ALA A 87 7.77 -7.37 2.55
CA ALA A 87 6.36 -7.71 2.37
C ALA A 87 6.19 -9.07 1.67
N LYS A 88 5.15 -9.82 2.04
CA LYS A 88 4.76 -11.04 1.32
C LYS A 88 3.88 -10.66 0.14
N VAL A 89 4.36 -10.96 -1.06
CA VAL A 89 3.70 -10.58 -2.32
C VAL A 89 3.37 -11.78 -3.22
N SER A 90 3.23 -12.97 -2.64
CA SER A 90 2.87 -14.16 -3.39
C SER A 90 1.51 -13.98 -4.07
N GLY A 91 1.45 -14.17 -5.38
CA GLY A 91 0.22 -14.02 -6.17
C GLY A 91 -0.32 -12.59 -6.28
N VAL A 92 0.49 -11.57 -5.94
CA VAL A 92 0.10 -10.17 -6.15
C VAL A 92 0.14 -9.82 -7.63
N PHE A 93 -0.88 -9.09 -8.09
CA PHE A 93 -0.85 -8.42 -9.39
C PHE A 93 -0.41 -6.97 -9.18
N PHE A 94 0.75 -6.60 -9.72
CA PHE A 94 1.24 -5.22 -9.69
C PHE A 94 0.77 -4.43 -10.93
N PRO A 95 0.73 -3.09 -10.86
CA PRO A 95 0.62 -2.22 -12.03
C PRO A 95 1.60 -2.60 -13.13
N ASP A 96 1.15 -2.55 -14.40
CA ASP A 96 1.95 -2.94 -15.56
C ASP A 96 3.18 -2.03 -15.76
N GLU A 97 3.12 -0.80 -15.23
CA GLU A 97 4.19 0.20 -15.25
C GLU A 97 5.32 -0.08 -14.24
N LEU A 98 5.14 -1.05 -13.34
CA LEU A 98 6.17 -1.48 -12.40
C LEU A 98 6.93 -2.70 -12.95
N SER A 99 8.18 -2.49 -13.30
CA SER A 99 9.07 -3.58 -13.68
C SER A 99 9.32 -4.55 -12.51
N ALA A 100 9.56 -5.81 -12.82
CA ALA A 100 9.92 -6.82 -11.81
C ALA A 100 11.19 -6.44 -11.02
N ASP A 101 12.14 -5.73 -11.64
CA ASP A 101 13.36 -5.28 -10.99
C ASP A 101 13.08 -4.16 -9.98
N GLU A 102 12.20 -3.22 -10.31
CA GLU A 102 11.77 -2.17 -9.37
C GLU A 102 11.05 -2.78 -8.15
N ILE A 103 10.17 -3.76 -8.39
CA ILE A 103 9.47 -4.49 -7.33
C ILE A 103 10.49 -5.19 -6.41
N ARG A 104 11.47 -5.90 -6.99
CA ARG A 104 12.54 -6.57 -6.21
C ARG A 104 13.40 -5.59 -5.42
N LEU A 105 13.80 -4.46 -6.02
CA LEU A 105 14.55 -3.43 -5.32
C LEU A 105 13.80 -2.93 -4.08
N SER A 106 12.49 -2.72 -4.20
CA SER A 106 11.67 -2.31 -3.06
C SER A 106 11.52 -3.40 -2.00
N LEU A 107 11.29 -4.66 -2.41
CA LEU A 107 11.14 -5.81 -1.50
C LEU A 107 12.42 -6.08 -0.70
N ASP A 108 13.58 -6.06 -1.37
CA ASP A 108 14.84 -6.51 -0.81
C ASP A 108 15.61 -5.37 -0.11
N HIS A 109 15.48 -4.14 -0.61
CA HIS A 109 16.29 -2.99 -0.16
C HIS A 109 15.44 -1.84 0.38
N GLY A 110 14.12 -1.93 0.28
CA GLY A 110 13.20 -0.92 0.80
C GLY A 110 13.21 0.39 0.01
N THR A 111 13.73 0.37 -1.22
CA THR A 111 13.63 1.51 -2.12
C THR A 111 12.16 1.87 -2.37
N ARG A 112 11.92 3.14 -2.69
CA ARG A 112 10.58 3.62 -2.98
C ARG A 112 10.24 3.36 -4.44
N LEU A 113 9.09 2.72 -4.70
CA LEU A 113 8.65 2.32 -6.03
C LEU A 113 8.59 3.48 -7.02
N ARG A 114 9.21 3.31 -8.19
CA ARG A 114 9.19 4.27 -9.30
C ARG A 114 8.55 3.65 -10.53
N TYR A 115 7.53 4.32 -11.05
CA TYR A 115 6.85 3.92 -12.27
C TYR A 115 7.70 4.34 -13.47
N GLN A 116 7.63 3.57 -14.55
CA GLN A 116 8.33 3.85 -15.80
C GLN A 116 7.36 4.09 -16.96
#